data_AF-E2SHT0-F1
#
_entry.id   AF-E2SHT0-F1
#
_cell.length_a   1.000
_cell.length_b   1.000
_cell.length_c   1.000
_cell.angle_alpha   90.00
_cell.angle_beta   90.00
_cell.angle_gamma   90.00
#
_symmetry.space_group_name_H-M   'P 1'
#
loop_
_entity.id
_entity.type
_entity.pdbx_description
1 polymer ?
#
loop_
_entity_poly.entity_id
_entity_poly.type
_entity_poly.pdbx_seq_one_letter_code
_entity_poly.pdbx_strand_id
1 'polypeptide(L)'
;MEMLKRELVQHMRRLWRVLLAILLAYLIVSAIIMQRIASNISSLRDMDTWIKFLPFSYSLFYGITIAFLVILFFFYTLRTIADYRRGKTRWMLLAYTEKTRIFADALLFAVIIIIFYILSLSILYLSFQHHLQLLNNRQLYVPEEYRSFPAFLAIQNAYPLLYPSSFSSFAVLLSLFLSIVTGITSIIHELKAETSKASGWIYIGYPVLVYLCYTVWHSAFWMMLIPLLFSIIFTINIKRCCYFIQRRG
;
A
#
# COMPACT_ATOMS: atom_id res chain seq x y z
N MET A 1 -7.95 -17.81 -21.38
CA MET A 1 -7.19 -18.06 -20.13
C MET A 1 -5.68 -18.15 -20.35
N GLU A 2 -5.20 -18.81 -21.41
CA GLU A 2 -3.75 -18.89 -21.70
C GLU A 2 -3.07 -17.53 -21.87
N MET A 3 -3.73 -16.59 -22.54
CA MET A 3 -3.17 -15.26 -22.79
C MET A 3 -2.94 -14.48 -21.49
N LEU A 4 -3.90 -14.49 -20.55
CA LEU A 4 -3.75 -13.86 -19.23
C LEU A 4 -2.58 -14.47 -18.44
N LYS A 5 -2.42 -15.79 -18.48
CA LYS A 5 -1.32 -16.50 -17.82
C LYS A 5 0.05 -16.07 -18.39
N ARG A 6 0.18 -15.97 -19.72
CA ARG A 6 1.42 -15.53 -20.37
C ARG A 6 1.78 -14.09 -19.99
N GLU A 7 0.79 -13.20 -19.98
CA GLU A 7 0.95 -11.80 -19.56
C GLU A 7 1.44 -11.74 -18.11
N LEU A 8 0.74 -12.37 -17.16
CA LEU A 8 1.13 -12.39 -15.74
C LEU A 8 2.55 -12.91 -15.52
N VAL A 9 2.95 -14.00 -16.18
CA VAL A 9 4.30 -14.55 -16.08
C VAL A 9 5.35 -13.56 -16.60
N GLN A 10 5.05 -12.87 -17.69
CA GLN A 10 5.96 -11.88 -18.27
C GLN A 10 6.10 -10.64 -17.39
N HIS A 11 4.99 -10.12 -16.86
CA HIS A 11 5.01 -9.00 -15.91
C HIS A 11 5.79 -9.37 -14.63
N MET A 12 5.51 -10.54 -14.04
CA MET A 12 6.24 -11.04 -12.87
C MET A 12 7.74 -11.18 -13.12
N ARG A 13 8.15 -11.80 -14.24
CA ARG A 13 9.58 -11.98 -14.57
C ARG A 13 10.33 -10.65 -14.66
N ARG A 14 9.67 -9.59 -15.13
CA ARG A 14 10.27 -8.24 -15.27
C ARG A 14 10.39 -7.51 -13.94
N LEU A 15 9.46 -7.73 -13.02
CA LEU A 15 9.38 -7.00 -11.75
C LEU A 15 10.06 -7.74 -10.60
N TRP A 16 10.20 -9.07 -10.68
CA TRP A 16 10.65 -9.92 -9.58
C TRP A 16 11.93 -9.45 -8.90
N ARG A 17 12.99 -9.12 -9.67
CA ARG A 17 14.28 -8.70 -9.07
C ARG A 17 14.17 -7.44 -8.24
N VAL A 18 13.35 -6.48 -8.69
CA VAL A 18 13.20 -5.21 -7.98
C VAL A 18 12.20 -5.34 -6.84
N LEU A 19 11.11 -6.10 -7.03
CA LEU A 19 10.22 -6.46 -5.93
C LEU A 19 10.98 -7.15 -4.80
N LEU A 20 11.90 -8.07 -5.14
CA LEU A 20 12.78 -8.71 -4.17
C LEU A 20 13.70 -7.70 -3.47
N ALA A 21 14.32 -6.77 -4.20
CA ALA A 21 15.18 -5.75 -3.60
C ALA A 21 14.41 -4.81 -2.66
N ILE A 22 13.22 -4.36 -3.06
CA ILE A 22 12.32 -3.53 -2.24
C ILE A 22 11.90 -4.30 -0.98
N LEU A 23 11.54 -5.58 -1.13
CA LEU A 23 11.14 -6.44 -0.02
C LEU A 23 12.30 -6.69 0.96
N LEU A 24 13.51 -6.94 0.46
CA LEU A 24 14.70 -7.09 1.30
C LEU A 24 15.03 -5.80 2.05
N ALA A 25 14.99 -4.65 1.37
CA ALA A 25 15.19 -3.36 2.00
C ALA A 25 14.13 -3.10 3.10
N TYR A 26 12.87 -3.43 2.83
CA TYR A 26 11.79 -3.32 3.82
C TYR A 26 12.10 -4.19 5.05
N LEU A 27 12.46 -5.46 4.85
CA LEU A 27 12.80 -6.38 5.94
C LEU A 27 14.00 -5.89 6.77
N ILE A 28 15.06 -5.40 6.13
CA ILE A 28 16.24 -4.86 6.82
C ILE A 28 15.86 -3.64 7.66
N VAL A 29 15.14 -2.68 7.07
CA VAL A 29 14.73 -1.47 7.77
C VAL A 29 13.80 -1.82 8.94
N SER A 30 12.83 -2.72 8.73
CA SER A 30 11.96 -3.21 9.80
C SER A 30 12.73 -3.88 10.93
N ALA A 31 13.75 -4.70 10.61
CA ALA A 31 14.60 -5.33 11.61
C ALA A 31 15.41 -4.30 12.41
N ILE A 32 15.92 -3.25 11.75
CA ILE A 32 16.62 -2.14 12.42
C ILE A 32 15.68 -1.41 13.39
N ILE A 33 14.44 -1.12 12.99
CA ILE A 33 13.44 -0.52 13.89
C ILE A 33 13.18 -1.43 15.08
N MET A 34 12.91 -2.71 14.83
CA MET A 34 12.65 -3.71 15.87
C MET A 34 13.80 -3.75 16.88
N GLN A 35 15.04 -3.84 16.41
CA GLN A 35 16.23 -3.85 17.25
C GLN A 35 16.39 -2.56 18.06
N ARG A 36 16.11 -1.40 17.44
CA ARG A 36 16.19 -0.09 18.11
C ARG A 36 15.15 0.04 19.23
N ILE A 37 13.94 -0.47 19.02
CA ILE A 37 12.91 -0.47 20.06
C ILE A 37 13.31 -1.43 21.18
N ALA A 38 13.78 -2.63 20.84
CA ALA A 38 14.29 -3.60 21.81
C ALA A 38 15.44 -3.02 22.66
N SER A 39 16.40 -2.30 22.06
CA SER A 39 17.48 -1.64 22.81
C SER A 39 16.97 -0.52 23.73
N ASN A 40 15.93 0.18 23.31
CA ASN A 40 15.33 1.23 24.15
C ASN A 40 14.60 0.60 25.33
N ILE A 41 13.81 -0.47 25.12
CA ILE A 41 13.19 -1.26 26.21
C ILE A 41 14.26 -1.72 27.19
N SER A 42 15.38 -2.23 26.68
CA SER A 42 16.46 -2.73 27.53
C SER A 42 17.24 -1.63 28.26
N SER A 43 17.06 -0.36 27.90
CA SER A 43 17.68 0.78 28.59
C SER A 43 16.75 1.46 29.60
N LEU A 44 15.46 1.13 29.60
CA LEU A 44 14.47 1.78 30.47
C LEU A 44 14.68 1.41 31.93
N ARG A 45 14.75 2.45 32.78
CA ARG A 45 14.76 2.35 34.25
C ARG A 45 13.37 2.55 34.87
N ASP A 46 12.50 3.34 34.24
CA ASP A 46 11.18 3.71 34.79
C ASP A 46 10.01 3.19 33.94
N MET A 47 8.95 2.77 34.63
CA MET A 47 7.73 2.19 34.04
C MET A 47 6.95 3.19 33.16
N ASP A 48 6.82 4.44 33.61
CA ASP A 48 5.98 5.46 32.95
C ASP A 48 6.55 5.94 31.62
N THR A 49 7.88 5.86 31.45
CA THR A 49 8.55 6.30 30.22
C THR A 49 8.30 5.31 29.09
N TRP A 50 8.23 4.01 29.38
CA TRP A 50 7.95 2.98 28.38
C TRP A 50 6.55 3.10 27.78
N ILE A 51 5.54 3.29 28.64
CA ILE A 51 4.12 3.39 28.22
C ILE A 51 3.92 4.56 27.25
N LYS A 52 4.59 5.69 27.47
CA LYS A 52 4.54 6.87 26.57
C LYS A 52 5.35 6.67 25.28
N PHE A 53 6.41 5.87 25.32
CA PHE A 53 7.32 5.66 24.19
C PHE A 53 6.79 4.65 23.16
N LEU A 54 5.93 3.72 23.60
CA LEU A 54 5.38 2.63 22.78
C LEU A 54 4.59 3.12 21.56
N PRO A 55 3.61 4.04 21.70
CA PRO A 55 2.83 4.51 20.55
C PRO A 55 3.70 5.15 19.47
N PHE A 56 4.62 6.03 19.89
CA PHE A 56 5.56 6.71 19.01
C PHE A 56 6.51 5.74 18.30
N SER A 57 7.06 4.77 19.02
CA SER A 57 8.00 3.79 18.46
C SER A 57 7.36 2.95 17.37
N TYR A 58 6.13 2.52 17.58
CA TYR A 58 5.43 1.71 16.62
C TYR A 58 4.94 2.52 15.42
N SER A 59 4.67 3.83 15.58
CA SER A 59 4.38 4.73 14.45
C SER A 59 5.46 4.70 13.35
N LEU A 60 6.71 4.36 13.69
CA LEU A 60 7.80 4.17 12.72
C LEU A 60 7.55 3.00 11.77
N PHE A 61 6.96 1.89 12.25
CA PHE A 61 6.58 0.76 11.39
C PHE A 61 5.51 1.19 10.38
N TYR A 62 4.55 2.01 10.79
CA TYR A 62 3.53 2.55 9.88
C TYR A 62 4.15 3.47 8.83
N GLY A 63 4.98 4.43 9.26
CA GLY A 63 5.64 5.38 8.35
C GLY A 63 6.47 4.66 7.29
N ILE A 64 7.20 3.61 7.68
CA ILE A 64 8.01 2.82 6.75
C ILE A 64 7.14 1.94 5.86
N THR A 65 6.05 1.36 6.37
CA THR A 65 5.08 0.64 5.53
C THR A 65 4.49 1.54 4.43
N ILE A 66 4.10 2.76 4.78
CA ILE A 66 3.58 3.75 3.81
C ILE A 66 4.66 4.16 2.81
N ALA A 67 5.87 4.46 3.29
CA ALA A 67 6.99 4.85 2.42
C ALA A 67 7.29 3.77 1.37
N PHE A 68 7.33 2.51 1.78
CA PHE A 68 7.57 1.39 0.87
C PHE A 68 6.40 1.15 -0.10
N LEU A 69 5.15 1.34 0.33
CA LEU A 69 4.00 1.33 -0.59
C LEU A 69 4.12 2.41 -1.67
N VAL A 70 4.54 3.62 -1.29
CA VAL A 70 4.77 4.73 -2.23
C VAL A 70 5.92 4.41 -3.20
N ILE A 71 7.03 3.88 -2.71
CA ILE A 71 8.16 3.46 -3.56
C ILE A 71 7.72 2.39 -4.56
N LEU A 72 6.95 1.39 -4.10
CA LEU A 72 6.42 0.32 -4.93
C LEU A 72 5.49 0.87 -6.02
N PHE A 73 4.60 1.81 -5.67
CA PHE A 73 3.74 2.53 -6.59
C PHE A 73 4.54 3.26 -7.69
N PHE A 74 5.52 4.08 -7.30
CA PHE A 74 6.31 4.87 -8.25
C PHE A 74 7.13 3.97 -9.16
N PHE A 75 7.76 2.95 -8.58
CA PHE A 75 8.57 2.00 -9.33
C PHE A 75 7.71 1.24 -10.37
N TYR A 76 6.57 0.70 -9.96
CA TYR A 76 5.67 -0.05 -10.84
C TYR A 76 5.22 0.81 -12.03
N THR A 77 4.77 2.04 -11.76
CA THR A 77 4.30 2.98 -12.76
C THR A 77 5.43 3.37 -13.73
N LEU A 78 6.58 3.83 -13.23
CA LEU A 78 7.72 4.24 -14.05
C LEU A 78 8.26 3.09 -14.90
N ARG A 79 8.34 1.88 -14.34
CA ARG A 79 8.82 0.71 -15.07
C ARG A 79 7.89 0.34 -16.22
N THR A 80 6.58 0.35 -15.97
CA THR A 80 5.58 0.04 -16.99
C THR A 80 5.62 1.05 -18.15
N ILE A 81 5.83 2.34 -17.83
CA ILE A 81 6.02 3.40 -18.84
C ILE A 81 7.31 3.21 -19.63
N ALA A 82 8.42 2.89 -18.97
CA ALA A 82 9.70 2.69 -19.63
C ALA A 82 9.66 1.49 -20.60
N ASP A 83 8.99 0.41 -20.22
CA ASP A 83 8.77 -0.75 -21.08
C ASP A 83 7.87 -0.41 -22.27
N TYR A 84 6.87 0.47 -22.08
CA TYR A 84 6.03 1.02 -23.15
C TYR A 84 6.83 1.84 -24.17
N ARG A 85 7.59 2.84 -23.71
CA ARG A 85 8.40 3.69 -24.60
C ARG A 85 9.44 2.92 -25.39
N ARG A 86 9.98 1.83 -24.82
CA ARG A 86 10.97 0.95 -25.47
C ARG A 86 10.36 -0.04 -26.48
N GLY A 87 9.04 0.00 -26.70
CA GLY A 87 8.33 -0.90 -27.60
C GLY A 87 8.35 -2.37 -27.19
N LYS A 88 8.88 -2.69 -26.00
CA LYS A 88 8.86 -4.05 -25.39
C LYS A 88 7.45 -4.52 -25.08
N THR A 89 6.50 -3.61 -25.21
CA THR A 89 5.09 -3.79 -25.03
C THR A 89 4.29 -3.17 -26.19
N ARG A 90 4.85 -3.03 -27.40
CA ARG A 90 4.08 -2.57 -28.60
C ARG A 90 2.87 -3.45 -28.91
N TRP A 91 2.98 -4.75 -28.61
CA TRP A 91 1.85 -5.67 -28.63
C TRP A 91 0.73 -5.26 -27.67
N MET A 92 1.00 -4.43 -26.64
CA MET A 92 0.01 -3.87 -25.70
C MET A 92 -1.07 -3.01 -26.39
N LEU A 93 -0.81 -2.52 -27.59
CA LEU A 93 -1.71 -1.66 -28.37
C LEU A 93 -2.74 -2.43 -29.23
N LEU A 94 -2.64 -3.76 -29.28
CA LEU A 94 -3.59 -4.58 -30.04
C LEU A 94 -4.97 -4.60 -29.35
N ALA A 95 -5.98 -4.07 -30.04
CA ALA A 95 -7.35 -3.88 -29.51
C ALA A 95 -7.98 -5.15 -28.91
N TYR A 96 -7.70 -6.32 -29.48
CA TYR A 96 -8.27 -7.60 -29.01
C TYR A 96 -7.69 -8.11 -27.68
N THR A 97 -6.60 -7.51 -27.20
CA THR A 97 -5.85 -7.92 -26.01
C THR A 97 -5.85 -6.88 -24.88
N GLU A 98 -6.55 -5.76 -25.08
CA GLU A 98 -6.53 -4.62 -24.15
C GLU A 98 -7.21 -4.93 -22.81
N LYS A 99 -8.40 -5.54 -22.84
CA LYS A 99 -9.17 -5.90 -21.63
C LYS A 99 -8.44 -6.90 -20.74
N THR A 100 -7.82 -7.92 -21.33
CA THR A 100 -7.08 -8.95 -20.58
C THR A 100 -5.84 -8.38 -19.89
N ARG A 101 -5.25 -7.31 -20.43
CA ARG A 101 -4.06 -6.66 -19.87
C ARG A 101 -4.37 -5.68 -18.76
N ILE A 102 -5.42 -4.88 -18.90
CA ILE A 102 -5.91 -4.03 -17.80
C ILE A 102 -6.21 -4.90 -16.58
N PHE A 103 -6.86 -6.04 -16.82
CA PHE A 103 -7.12 -7.01 -15.77
C PHE A 103 -5.83 -7.62 -15.20
N ALA A 104 -4.84 -7.95 -16.03
CA ALA A 104 -3.56 -8.46 -15.58
C ALA A 104 -2.79 -7.44 -14.70
N ASP A 105 -2.72 -6.18 -15.14
CA ASP A 105 -2.06 -5.08 -14.40
C ASP A 105 -2.78 -4.84 -13.05
N ALA A 106 -4.11 -4.79 -13.04
CA ALA A 106 -4.91 -4.63 -11.83
C ALA A 106 -4.70 -5.80 -10.86
N LEU A 107 -4.78 -7.04 -11.37
CA LEU A 107 -4.65 -8.25 -10.57
C LEU A 107 -3.25 -8.38 -9.98
N LEU A 108 -2.22 -8.15 -10.79
CA LEU A 108 -0.84 -8.22 -10.34
C LEU A 108 -0.57 -7.22 -9.23
N PHE A 109 -0.99 -5.97 -9.43
CA PHE A 109 -0.78 -4.93 -8.45
C PHE A 109 -1.58 -5.18 -7.16
N ALA A 110 -2.82 -5.67 -7.27
CA ALA A 110 -3.59 -6.11 -6.11
C ALA A 110 -2.89 -7.24 -5.33
N VAL A 111 -2.38 -8.26 -6.01
CA VAL A 111 -1.62 -9.35 -5.38
C VAL A 111 -0.37 -8.82 -4.68
N ILE A 112 0.37 -7.91 -5.31
CA ILE A 112 1.58 -7.33 -4.70
C ILE A 112 1.24 -6.53 -3.45
N ILE A 113 0.19 -5.69 -3.47
CA ILE A 113 -0.25 -4.95 -2.27
C ILE A 113 -0.66 -5.91 -1.17
N ILE A 114 -1.47 -6.94 -1.48
CA ILE A 114 -1.95 -7.90 -0.49
C ILE A 114 -0.78 -8.64 0.17
N ILE A 115 0.18 -9.12 -0.62
CA ILE A 115 1.38 -9.79 -0.09
C ILE A 115 2.16 -8.83 0.80
N PHE A 116 2.38 -7.59 0.35
CA PHE A 116 3.11 -6.59 1.12
C PHE A 116 2.40 -6.25 2.45
N TYR A 117 1.08 -6.13 2.42
CA TYR A 117 0.24 -5.89 3.59
C TYR A 117 0.30 -7.05 4.61
N ILE A 118 0.17 -8.30 4.15
CA ILE A 118 0.27 -9.47 5.02
C ILE A 118 1.65 -9.52 5.69
N LEU A 119 2.69 -9.21 4.92
CA LEU A 119 4.06 -9.19 5.41
C LEU A 119 4.29 -8.04 6.40
N SER A 120 3.75 -6.85 6.15
CA SER A 120 3.85 -5.72 7.08
C SER A 120 3.12 -6.00 8.41
N LEU A 121 1.92 -6.60 8.35
CA LEU A 121 1.17 -7.04 9.53
C LEU A 121 1.93 -8.11 10.32
N SER A 122 2.55 -9.06 9.62
CA SER A 122 3.33 -10.13 10.24
C SER A 122 4.57 -9.59 10.96
N ILE A 123 5.30 -8.65 10.36
CA ILE A 123 6.43 -7.97 11.01
C ILE A 123 5.98 -7.20 12.25
N LEU A 124 4.87 -6.45 12.14
CA LEU A 124 4.34 -5.69 13.26
C LEU A 124 3.97 -6.61 14.43
N TYR A 125 3.29 -7.72 14.12
CA TYR A 125 2.93 -8.75 15.09
C TYR A 125 4.15 -9.38 15.74
N LEU A 126 5.14 -9.83 14.96
CA LEU A 126 6.37 -10.43 15.49
C LEU A 126 7.16 -9.45 16.35
N SER A 127 7.25 -8.19 15.93
CA SER A 127 7.89 -7.12 16.70
C SER A 127 7.16 -6.88 18.02
N PHE A 128 5.83 -6.85 18.00
CA PHE A 128 5.00 -6.78 19.20
C PHE A 128 5.25 -7.93 20.17
N GLN A 129 5.21 -9.18 19.69
CA GLN A 129 5.45 -10.34 20.54
C GLN A 129 6.86 -10.32 21.15
N HIS A 130 7.87 -9.96 20.36
CA HIS A 130 9.24 -9.86 20.85
C HIS A 130 9.40 -8.79 21.93
N HIS A 131 8.85 -7.59 21.72
CA HIS A 131 8.91 -6.52 22.71
C HIS A 131 8.12 -6.87 23.99
N LEU A 132 6.95 -7.52 23.86
CA LEU A 132 6.18 -8.01 25.00
C LEU A 132 6.99 -9.00 25.86
N GLN A 133 7.70 -9.93 25.22
CA GLN A 133 8.58 -10.87 25.92
C GLN A 133 9.71 -10.16 26.67
N LEU A 134 10.34 -9.15 26.06
CA LEU A 134 11.39 -8.37 26.71
C LEU A 134 10.89 -7.63 27.96
N LEU A 135 9.67 -7.10 27.92
CA LEU A 135 9.06 -6.45 29.08
C LEU A 135 8.76 -7.43 30.21
N ASN A 136 8.17 -8.58 29.86
CA ASN A 136 7.87 -9.64 30.83
C ASN A 136 9.16 -10.15 31.50
N ASN A 137 10.23 -10.36 30.73
CA ASN A 137 11.53 -10.78 31.26
C ASN A 137 12.14 -9.77 32.23
N ARG A 138 11.80 -8.48 32.10
CA ARG A 138 12.23 -7.42 33.01
C ARG A 138 11.28 -7.16 34.16
N GLN A 139 10.19 -7.93 34.28
CA GLN A 139 9.13 -7.73 35.26
C GLN A 139 8.55 -6.31 35.21
N LEU A 140 8.58 -5.67 34.03
CA LEU A 140 7.95 -4.38 33.82
C LEU A 140 6.43 -4.57 33.76
N TYR A 141 5.69 -3.67 34.40
CA TYR A 141 4.24 -3.62 34.36
C TYR A 141 3.80 -3.37 32.92
N VAL A 142 3.03 -4.32 32.38
CA VAL A 142 2.40 -4.20 31.08
C VAL A 142 0.93 -3.86 31.31
N PRO A 143 0.48 -2.63 30.97
CA PRO A 143 -0.94 -2.28 31.05
C PRO A 143 -1.77 -3.24 30.22
N GLU A 144 -3.03 -3.49 30.63
CA GLU A 144 -3.91 -4.47 29.97
C GLU A 144 -4.09 -4.19 28.47
N GLU A 145 -4.14 -2.89 28.17
CA GLU A 145 -4.08 -2.25 26.87
C GLU A 145 -2.97 -2.78 25.93
N TYR A 146 -1.81 -3.17 26.47
CA TYR A 146 -0.66 -3.68 25.72
C TYR A 146 -0.45 -5.19 25.87
N ARG A 147 -1.37 -5.91 26.53
CA ARG A 147 -1.23 -7.38 26.73
C ARG A 147 -1.58 -8.20 25.50
N SER A 148 -2.37 -7.65 24.59
CA SER A 148 -2.77 -8.34 23.37
C SER A 148 -2.57 -7.45 22.15
N PHE A 149 -2.22 -8.09 21.03
CA PHE A 149 -2.01 -7.39 19.77
C PHE A 149 -3.27 -6.65 19.28
N PRO A 150 -4.50 -7.22 19.38
CA PRO A 150 -5.72 -6.49 19.00
C PRO A 150 -5.99 -5.27 19.87
N ALA A 151 -5.77 -5.37 21.19
CA ALA A 151 -5.94 -4.22 22.10
C ALA A 151 -4.92 -3.12 21.78
N PHE A 152 -3.66 -3.50 21.57
CA PHE A 152 -2.60 -2.59 21.14
C PHE A 152 -2.95 -1.84 19.84
N LEU A 153 -3.45 -2.56 18.83
CA LEU A 153 -3.90 -1.95 17.57
C LEU A 153 -5.09 -0.99 17.76
N ALA A 154 -6.00 -1.29 18.69
CA ALA A 154 -7.15 -0.44 18.98
C ALA A 154 -6.74 0.90 19.63
N ILE A 155 -5.72 0.89 20.49
CA ILE A 155 -5.26 2.08 21.22
C ILE A 155 -4.33 2.93 20.38
N GLN A 156 -3.60 2.29 19.46
CA GLN A 156 -2.64 2.98 18.62
C GLN A 156 -3.25 4.22 17.97
N ASN A 157 -4.56 4.26 17.64
CA ASN A 157 -5.26 5.32 16.88
C ASN A 157 -4.52 5.79 15.60
N ALA A 158 -3.37 5.19 15.34
CA ALA A 158 -2.42 5.43 14.29
C ALA A 158 -3.00 4.68 13.11
N TYR A 159 -3.80 5.44 12.36
CA TYR A 159 -4.24 5.11 11.03
C TYR A 159 -4.90 3.71 10.95
N PRO A 160 -6.22 3.62 11.25
CA PRO A 160 -7.04 2.43 10.91
C PRO A 160 -6.95 2.02 9.42
N LEU A 161 -6.27 2.83 8.60
CA LEU A 161 -5.87 2.61 7.24
C LEU A 161 -5.15 1.28 6.99
N LEU A 162 -4.18 0.89 7.84
CA LEU A 162 -3.27 -0.21 7.55
C LEU A 162 -3.44 -1.42 8.47
N TYR A 163 -4.06 -1.26 9.63
CA TYR A 163 -4.29 -2.40 10.54
C TYR A 163 -5.70 -2.27 11.12
N PRO A 164 -6.69 -2.88 10.46
CA PRO A 164 -8.07 -2.76 10.87
C PRO A 164 -8.31 -3.53 12.17
N SER A 165 -8.93 -2.88 13.15
CA SER A 165 -9.37 -3.45 14.43
C SER A 165 -10.88 -3.72 14.49
N SER A 166 -11.62 -3.27 13.48
CA SER A 166 -13.08 -3.36 13.37
C SER A 166 -13.53 -3.57 11.92
N PHE A 167 -14.78 -4.01 11.73
CA PHE A 167 -15.35 -4.16 10.39
C PHE A 167 -15.34 -2.86 9.58
N SER A 168 -15.61 -1.72 10.21
CA SER A 168 -15.58 -0.41 9.54
C SER A 168 -14.17 -0.03 9.08
N SER A 169 -13.15 -0.26 9.91
CA SER A 169 -11.75 -0.04 9.51
C SER A 169 -11.30 -0.98 8.38
N PHE A 170 -11.81 -2.22 8.37
CA PHE A 170 -11.56 -3.16 7.27
C PHE A 170 -12.20 -2.67 5.95
N ALA A 171 -13.43 -2.16 6.01
CA ALA A 171 -14.10 -1.58 4.84
C ALA A 171 -13.36 -0.34 4.30
N VAL A 172 -12.82 0.51 5.19
CA VAL A 172 -11.97 1.65 4.81
C VAL A 172 -10.70 1.16 4.11
N LEU A 173 -9.98 0.19 4.67
CA LEU A 173 -8.80 -0.42 4.04
C LEU A 173 -9.12 -0.97 2.64
N LEU A 174 -10.21 -1.72 2.51
CA LEU A 174 -10.63 -2.30 1.23
C LEU A 174 -10.93 -1.21 0.19
N SER A 175 -11.65 -0.16 0.59
CA SER A 175 -11.95 0.98 -0.28
C SER A 175 -10.69 1.69 -0.77
N LEU A 176 -9.71 1.86 0.13
CA LEU A 176 -8.41 2.43 -0.20
C LEU A 176 -7.68 1.53 -1.20
N PHE A 177 -7.55 0.24 -0.92
CA PHE A 177 -6.86 -0.70 -1.83
C PHE A 177 -7.48 -0.71 -3.22
N LEU A 178 -8.81 -0.74 -3.31
CA LEU A 178 -9.52 -0.68 -4.58
C LEU A 178 -9.18 0.62 -5.35
N SER A 179 -9.17 1.75 -4.65
CA SER A 179 -8.87 3.06 -5.25
C SER A 179 -7.40 3.19 -5.68
N ILE A 180 -6.44 2.59 -4.97
CA ILE A 180 -5.03 2.57 -5.37
C ILE A 180 -4.85 1.70 -6.61
N VAL A 181 -5.45 0.50 -6.64
CA VAL A 181 -5.36 -0.42 -7.79
C VAL A 181 -5.97 0.22 -9.05
N THR A 182 -7.16 0.79 -8.94
CA THR A 182 -7.82 1.48 -10.06
C THR A 182 -7.09 2.77 -10.45
N GLY A 183 -6.56 3.52 -9.48
CA GLY A 183 -5.76 4.72 -9.72
C GLY A 183 -4.50 4.45 -10.52
N ILE A 184 -3.71 3.44 -10.15
CA ILE A 184 -2.49 3.07 -10.89
C ILE A 184 -2.79 2.62 -12.30
N THR A 185 -3.77 1.73 -12.44
CA THR A 185 -4.16 1.24 -13.76
C THR A 185 -4.65 2.39 -14.63
N SER A 186 -5.39 3.34 -14.08
CA SER A 186 -5.76 4.59 -14.77
C SER A 186 -4.55 5.41 -15.19
N ILE A 187 -3.59 5.68 -14.29
CA ILE A 187 -2.36 6.43 -14.60
C ILE A 187 -1.58 5.78 -15.73
N ILE A 188 -1.39 4.46 -15.66
CA ILE A 188 -0.65 3.69 -16.67
C ILE A 188 -1.32 3.83 -18.04
N HIS A 189 -2.64 3.72 -18.10
CA HIS A 189 -3.38 3.79 -19.36
C HIS A 189 -3.46 5.22 -19.92
N GLU A 190 -3.58 6.22 -19.05
CA GLU A 190 -3.57 7.63 -19.46
C GLU A 190 -2.22 8.04 -20.03
N LEU A 191 -1.13 7.64 -19.38
CA LEU A 191 0.23 7.90 -19.85
C LEU A 191 0.56 7.16 -21.16
N LYS A 192 -0.06 6.01 -21.42
CA LYS A 192 0.05 5.30 -22.70
C LYS A 192 -0.74 6.00 -23.81
N ALA A 193 -1.92 6.52 -23.48
CA ALA A 193 -2.83 7.16 -24.43
C ALA A 193 -2.40 8.59 -24.83
N GLU A 194 -1.43 9.20 -24.12
CA GLU A 194 -0.98 10.58 -24.31
C GLU A 194 -2.14 11.59 -24.29
N THR A 195 -3.16 11.33 -23.46
CA THR A 195 -4.35 12.17 -23.33
C THR A 195 -4.07 13.45 -22.53
N SER A 196 -4.93 14.47 -22.69
CA SER A 196 -4.68 15.86 -22.30
C SER A 196 -4.28 16.11 -20.84
N LYS A 197 -3.53 17.20 -20.58
CA LYS A 197 -3.07 17.66 -19.26
C LYS A 197 -4.17 17.92 -18.21
N ALA A 198 -5.45 18.04 -18.61
CA ALA A 198 -6.55 18.40 -17.70
C ALA A 198 -6.94 17.27 -16.71
N SER A 199 -6.70 16.00 -17.05
CA SER A 199 -6.92 14.84 -16.16
C SER A 199 -5.86 14.68 -15.07
N GLY A 200 -4.70 15.35 -15.21
CA GLY A 200 -3.62 15.35 -14.22
C GLY A 200 -4.05 15.78 -12.82
N TRP A 201 -4.99 16.73 -12.74
CA TRP A 201 -5.52 17.25 -11.47
C TRP A 201 -6.25 16.20 -10.64
N ILE A 202 -6.84 15.18 -11.28
CA ILE A 202 -7.53 14.09 -10.56
C ILE A 202 -6.52 13.27 -9.75
N TYR A 203 -5.33 13.03 -10.30
CA TYR A 203 -4.27 12.26 -9.64
C TYR A 203 -3.55 13.03 -8.54
N ILE A 204 -3.56 14.36 -8.59
CA ILE A 204 -3.02 15.24 -7.53
C ILE A 204 -4.08 15.50 -6.46
N GLY A 205 -5.34 15.71 -6.86
CA GLY A 205 -6.44 15.98 -5.93
C GLY A 205 -6.81 14.77 -5.07
N TYR A 206 -6.72 13.55 -5.62
CA TYR A 206 -6.96 12.32 -4.87
C TYR A 206 -6.08 12.16 -3.61
N PRO A 207 -4.73 12.17 -3.68
CA PRO A 207 -3.89 12.03 -2.50
C PRO A 207 -4.06 13.17 -1.51
N VAL A 208 -4.38 14.39 -1.96
CA VAL A 208 -4.69 15.52 -1.07
C VAL A 208 -5.99 15.26 -0.29
N LEU A 209 -7.05 14.81 -0.95
CA LEU A 209 -8.33 14.50 -0.30
C LEU A 209 -8.19 13.32 0.66
N VAL A 210 -7.51 12.26 0.25
CA VAL A 210 -7.14 11.13 1.11
C VAL A 210 -6.40 11.65 2.34
N TYR A 211 -5.33 12.46 2.17
CA TYR A 211 -4.59 13.04 3.28
C TYR A 211 -5.49 13.85 4.24
N LEU A 212 -6.39 14.69 3.71
CA LEU A 212 -7.32 15.49 4.52
C LEU A 212 -8.32 14.61 5.30
N CYS A 213 -8.80 13.52 4.71
CA CYS A 213 -9.64 12.54 5.42
C CYS A 213 -8.92 11.95 6.64
N TYR A 214 -7.62 11.65 6.49
CA TYR A 214 -6.82 10.98 7.51
C TYR A 214 -6.19 11.90 8.55
N THR A 215 -5.98 13.17 8.23
CA THR A 215 -5.28 14.11 9.13
C THR A 215 -6.16 15.22 9.67
N VAL A 216 -7.27 15.54 9.02
CA VAL A 216 -8.13 16.67 9.41
C VAL A 216 -9.51 16.17 9.82
N TRP A 217 -10.20 15.44 8.95
CA TRP A 217 -11.63 15.14 9.17
C TRP A 217 -11.92 13.95 10.09
N HIS A 218 -10.99 13.01 10.25
CA HIS A 218 -11.09 11.88 11.18
C HIS A 218 -12.43 11.11 11.11
N SER A 219 -13.04 11.04 9.93
CA SER A 219 -14.36 10.44 9.74
C SER A 219 -14.27 9.19 8.87
N ALA A 220 -14.62 8.04 9.44
CA ALA A 220 -14.64 6.75 8.75
C ALA A 220 -15.54 6.77 7.51
N PHE A 221 -16.63 7.55 7.53
CA PHE A 221 -17.52 7.72 6.39
C PHE A 221 -16.79 8.36 5.21
N TRP A 222 -16.11 9.49 5.42
CA TRP A 222 -15.35 10.19 4.37
C TRP A 222 -14.14 9.39 3.90
N MET A 223 -13.46 8.71 4.83
CA MET A 223 -12.33 7.81 4.53
C MET A 223 -12.74 6.62 3.66
N MET A 224 -14.02 6.24 3.61
CA MET A 224 -14.53 5.20 2.73
C MET A 224 -15.10 5.77 1.42
N LEU A 225 -15.92 6.82 1.54
CA LEU A 225 -16.64 7.40 0.41
C LEU A 225 -15.68 7.98 -0.65
N ILE A 226 -14.66 8.71 -0.24
CA ILE A 226 -13.73 9.37 -1.17
C ILE A 226 -12.94 8.34 -1.99
N PRO A 227 -12.29 7.31 -1.39
CA PRO A 227 -11.68 6.23 -2.16
C PRO A 227 -12.63 5.53 -3.13
N LEU A 228 -13.88 5.25 -2.73
CA LEU A 228 -14.86 4.61 -3.60
C LEU A 228 -15.24 5.49 -4.80
N LEU A 229 -15.51 6.79 -4.56
CA LEU A 229 -15.83 7.74 -5.63
C LEU A 229 -14.66 7.85 -6.62
N PHE A 230 -13.43 7.97 -6.12
CA PHE A 230 -12.25 8.01 -7.00
C PHE A 230 -12.03 6.70 -7.74
N SER A 231 -12.30 5.55 -7.14
CA SER A 231 -12.26 4.26 -7.83
C SER A 231 -13.21 4.22 -9.03
N ILE A 232 -14.42 4.81 -8.90
CA ILE A 232 -15.37 4.93 -10.01
C ILE A 232 -14.82 5.87 -11.09
N ILE A 233 -14.30 7.04 -10.69
CA ILE A 233 -13.70 8.02 -11.62
C ILE A 233 -12.54 7.40 -12.41
N PHE A 234 -11.63 6.70 -11.72
CA PHE A 234 -10.51 6.01 -12.35
C PHE A 234 -10.99 4.92 -13.33
N THR A 235 -12.03 4.17 -12.97
CA THR A 235 -12.63 3.18 -13.88
C THR A 235 -13.21 3.82 -15.13
N ILE A 236 -13.86 4.99 -15.01
CA ILE A 236 -14.36 5.76 -16.16
C ILE A 236 -13.20 6.25 -17.04
N ASN A 237 -12.12 6.74 -16.44
CA ASN A 237 -10.93 7.20 -17.16
C ASN A 237 -10.24 6.05 -17.90
N ILE A 238 -10.11 4.87 -17.30
CA ILE A 238 -9.60 3.67 -17.97
C ILE A 238 -10.43 3.37 -19.22
N LYS A 239 -11.77 3.35 -19.10
CA LYS A 239 -12.67 3.10 -20.25
C LYS A 239 -12.49 4.14 -21.37
N ARG A 240 -12.36 5.43 -21.01
CA ARG A 240 -12.12 6.52 -21.97
C ARG A 240 -10.77 6.36 -22.70
N CYS A 241 -9.71 6.03 -21.96
CA CYS A 241 -8.38 5.80 -22.54
C CYS A 241 -8.41 4.63 -23.53
N CYS A 242 -9.14 3.55 -23.22
CA CYS A 242 -9.27 2.41 -24.13
C CYS A 242 -9.96 2.80 -25.44
N TYR A 243 -11.05 3.56 -25.34
CA TYR A 243 -11.76 4.05 -26.53
C TYR A 243 -10.88 4.93 -27.43
N PHE A 244 -10.00 5.74 -26.81
CA PHE A 244 -9.07 6.59 -27.53
C PHE A 244 -7.95 5.78 -28.22
N ILE A 245 -7.39 4.79 -27.54
CA ILE A 245 -6.37 3.89 -28.11
C ILE A 245 -6.93 3.10 -29.30
N GLN A 246 -8.16 2.60 -29.19
CA GLN A 246 -8.84 1.88 -30.28
C GLN A 246 -9.12 2.71 -31.53
N ARG A 247 -9.22 4.04 -31.41
CA ARG A 247 -9.40 4.94 -32.57
C ARG A 247 -8.08 5.32 -33.27
N ARG A 248 -6.93 5.13 -32.61
CA ARG A 248 -5.61 5.49 -33.16
C ARG A 248 -4.89 4.32 -33.85
N GLY A 249 -5.26 3.08 -33.55
CA GLY A 249 -4.73 1.87 -34.21
C GLY A 249 -5.58 1.48 -35.40
#